data_AF-A0A258UPY1-F1
#
_entry.id   AF-A0A258UPY1-F1
#
_cell.length_a   1.000
_cell.length_b   1.000
_cell.length_c   1.000
_cell.angle_alpha   90.00
_cell.angle_beta   90.00
_cell.angle_gamma   90.00
#
_symmetry.space_group_name_H-M   'P 1'
#
loop_
_entity.id
_entity.type
_entity.pdbx_description
1 polymer ?
#
loop_
_entity_poly.entity_id
_entity_poly.type
_entity_poly.pdbx_seq_one_letter_code
_entity_poly.pdbx_strand_id
1 'polypeptide(L)'
;MAEATPTPTNPPPKNVASLKDLWPFLKPYRLQAGIAFVLLCLASGALLLVPLAFRDLIDVGFGSTKTTSLAHHVNLNTQFGVLFGLAAFWALMVASRYYTVSWIGERVTVDLRSAVYHRVLNQSPQFFETLQTGEVLSRLTGDTTLIQTVVGSSASMGLRSLFQFVGGMIMLAVTSFYLFSINIGLMIYLILPIMMIGRSVKKLSRESQDRIADSSAMAGEILNAMPTVQSYTQEQREIKRFTASAELSFVTAIRRVRVRALLTAVIITAVMGTIIFVLWLGARQVSQGVMTGGELASFVLYAAMVAGSVSTMAEVWGDIMRAAGATERLLELLHTKSPIQESTTPIALTQHLQASISFQNVHFFYPSRPLSPALKHINLNIQAGETIALVGPSGAGKTTMFQLLLRFYDVISGCIL
;
A
#
# COMPACT_ATOMS: atom_id res chain seq x y z
N MET A 1 23.70 22.53 -32.15
CA MET A 1 23.44 22.62 -30.71
C MET A 1 22.32 21.64 -30.41
N ALA A 2 22.64 20.50 -29.84
CA ALA A 2 21.67 19.45 -29.55
C ALA A 2 20.98 19.78 -28.22
N GLU A 3 19.67 19.97 -28.28
CA GLU A 3 18.81 20.29 -27.14
C GLU A 3 18.71 19.05 -26.24
N ALA A 4 19.06 19.23 -24.96
CA ALA A 4 19.03 18.18 -23.96
C ALA A 4 17.58 17.75 -23.71
N THR A 5 17.29 16.47 -23.95
CA THR A 5 16.04 15.84 -23.52
C THR A 5 15.96 15.88 -21.98
N PRO A 6 14.83 16.33 -21.40
CA PRO A 6 14.67 16.38 -19.95
C PRO A 6 14.70 14.97 -19.39
N THR A 7 15.64 14.73 -18.47
CA THR A 7 15.70 13.50 -17.67
C THR A 7 14.39 13.30 -16.91
N PRO A 8 13.82 12.09 -16.87
CA PRO A 8 12.63 11.82 -16.08
C PRO A 8 12.96 12.08 -14.61
N THR A 9 12.27 13.04 -14.01
CA THR A 9 12.33 13.34 -12.58
C THR A 9 11.95 12.08 -11.81
N ASN A 10 12.86 11.55 -11.00
CA ASN A 10 12.56 10.50 -10.05
C ASN A 10 11.30 10.89 -9.25
N PRO A 11 10.30 9.99 -9.07
CA PRO A 11 9.15 10.31 -8.26
C PRO A 11 9.62 10.66 -6.83
N PRO A 12 9.00 11.67 -6.18
CA PRO A 12 9.36 12.05 -4.82
C PRO A 12 9.26 10.85 -3.87
N PRO A 13 10.03 10.85 -2.76
CA PRO A 13 9.95 9.78 -1.79
C PRO A 13 8.50 9.64 -1.29
N LYS A 14 7.97 8.41 -1.32
CA LYS A 14 6.63 8.05 -0.86
C LYS A 14 6.46 8.50 0.59
N ASN A 15 5.82 9.65 0.78
CA ASN A 15 5.73 10.27 2.09
C ASN A 15 4.53 9.68 2.83
N VAL A 16 4.79 9.01 3.94
CA VAL A 16 3.75 8.52 4.89
C VAL A 16 2.85 9.66 5.38
N ALA A 17 3.32 10.91 5.23
CA ALA A 17 2.56 12.12 5.51
C ALA A 17 1.24 12.22 4.70
N SER A 18 1.17 11.65 3.48
CA SER A 18 -0.06 11.68 2.66
C SER A 18 -1.23 10.96 3.34
N LEU A 19 -0.97 10.01 4.24
CA LEU A 19 -2.02 9.34 5.01
C LEU A 19 -2.70 10.27 6.02
N LYS A 20 -2.05 11.35 6.47
CA LYS A 20 -2.70 12.36 7.33
C LYS A 20 -3.83 13.08 6.60
N ASP A 21 -3.72 13.24 5.29
CA ASP A 21 -4.72 13.92 4.48
C ASP A 21 -6.01 13.10 4.31
N LEU A 22 -6.01 11.83 4.72
CA LEU A 22 -7.23 11.00 4.85
C LEU A 22 -7.99 11.26 6.15
N TRP A 23 -7.44 12.03 7.10
CA TRP A 23 -8.09 12.32 8.37
C TRP A 23 -9.52 12.89 8.25
N PRO A 24 -9.85 13.77 7.28
CA PRO A 24 -11.21 14.25 7.09
C PRO A 24 -12.23 13.14 6.83
N PHE A 25 -11.82 12.04 6.18
CA PHE A 25 -12.67 10.88 5.90
C PHE A 25 -12.78 9.91 7.09
N LEU A 26 -11.79 9.93 8.00
CA LEU A 26 -11.81 9.12 9.23
C LEU A 26 -12.53 9.80 10.40
N LYS A 27 -12.48 11.14 10.46
CA LYS A 27 -13.06 11.95 11.54
C LYS A 27 -14.55 11.65 11.85
N PRO A 28 -15.44 11.41 10.87
CA PRO A 28 -16.83 11.05 11.13
C PRO A 28 -16.99 9.75 11.94
N TYR A 29 -16.03 8.83 11.80
CA TYR A 29 -16.06 7.49 12.39
C TYR A 29 -15.21 7.33 13.66
N ARG A 30 -14.86 8.44 14.32
CA ARG A 30 -14.03 8.45 15.53
C ARG A 30 -14.59 7.61 16.69
N LEU A 31 -15.92 7.50 16.79
CA LEU A 31 -16.57 6.70 17.83
C LEU A 31 -16.34 5.20 17.59
N GLN A 32 -16.57 4.74 16.36
CA GLN A 32 -16.31 3.35 15.95
C GLN A 32 -14.83 3.00 16.09
N ALA A 33 -13.94 3.94 15.72
CA ALA A 33 -12.50 3.78 15.93
C ALA A 33 -12.15 3.65 17.43
N GLY A 34 -12.79 4.43 18.30
CA GLY A 34 -12.67 4.30 19.75
C GLY A 34 -13.14 2.95 20.29
N ILE A 35 -14.29 2.46 19.83
CA ILE A 35 -14.81 1.12 20.19
C ILE A 35 -13.84 0.03 19.72
N ALA A 36 -13.36 0.11 18.47
CA ALA A 36 -12.39 -0.83 17.94
C ALA A 36 -11.08 -0.84 18.75
N PHE A 37 -10.63 0.32 19.24
CA PHE A 37 -9.46 0.43 20.09
C PHE A 37 -9.66 -0.23 21.47
N VAL A 38 -10.82 -0.03 22.10
CA VAL A 38 -11.15 -0.71 23.37
C VAL A 38 -11.21 -2.23 23.18
N LEU A 39 -11.90 -2.71 22.14
CA LEU A 39 -11.96 -4.13 21.80
C LEU A 39 -10.58 -4.72 21.51
N LEU A 40 -9.69 -3.95 20.87
CA LEU A 40 -8.29 -4.33 20.66
C LEU A 40 -7.53 -4.48 21.96
N CYS A 41 -7.69 -3.56 22.91
CA CYS A 41 -7.04 -3.64 24.22
C CYS A 41 -7.52 -4.86 25.00
N LEU A 42 -8.85 -5.10 25.04
CA LEU A 42 -9.44 -6.27 25.70
C LEU A 42 -8.99 -7.58 25.05
N ALA A 43 -9.02 -7.68 23.72
CA ALA A 43 -8.55 -8.86 23.00
C ALA A 43 -7.05 -9.12 23.21
N SER A 44 -6.22 -8.07 23.17
CA SER A 44 -4.77 -8.20 23.34
C SER A 44 -4.43 -8.59 24.78
N GLY A 45 -5.11 -8.01 25.77
CA GLY A 45 -4.99 -8.38 27.17
C GLY A 45 -5.40 -9.84 27.42
N ALA A 46 -6.54 -10.27 26.89
CA ALA A 46 -6.99 -11.65 27.00
C ALA A 46 -6.00 -12.65 26.38
N LEU A 47 -5.41 -12.33 25.21
CA LEU A 47 -4.40 -13.18 24.59
C LEU A 47 -3.11 -13.25 25.41
N LEU A 48 -2.69 -12.13 26.00
CA LEU A 48 -1.51 -12.08 26.88
C LEU A 48 -1.67 -12.94 28.14
N LEU A 49 -2.89 -13.21 28.58
CA LEU A 49 -3.17 -14.11 29.71
C LEU A 49 -3.09 -15.59 29.33
N VAL A 50 -3.21 -15.94 28.04
CA VAL A 50 -3.24 -17.34 27.60
C VAL A 50 -1.96 -18.09 28.00
N PRO A 51 -0.72 -17.59 27.75
CA PRO A 51 0.48 -18.30 28.16
C PRO A 51 0.60 -18.51 29.68
N LEU A 52 0.09 -17.58 30.50
CA LEU A 52 0.01 -17.77 31.96
C LEU A 52 -0.96 -18.89 32.33
N ALA A 53 -2.16 -18.91 31.73
CA ALA A 53 -3.13 -19.97 31.97
C ALA A 53 -2.58 -21.35 31.56
N PHE A 54 -1.79 -21.41 30.49
CA PHE A 54 -1.06 -22.63 30.10
C PHE A 54 0.05 -23.01 31.09
N ARG A 55 0.80 -22.04 31.62
CA ARG A 55 1.77 -22.28 32.69
C ARG A 55 1.08 -22.93 33.90
N ASP A 56 0.00 -22.33 34.38
CA ASP A 56 -0.72 -22.82 35.57
C ASP A 56 -1.27 -24.23 35.34
N LEU A 57 -1.79 -24.50 34.13
CA LEU A 57 -2.27 -25.83 33.75
C LEU A 57 -1.14 -26.88 33.71
N ILE A 58 0.03 -26.51 33.20
CA ILE A 58 1.20 -27.40 33.15
C ILE A 58 1.74 -27.66 34.55
N ASP A 59 1.86 -26.62 35.37
CA ASP A 59 2.35 -26.75 36.75
C ASP A 59 1.37 -27.54 37.62
N VAL A 60 0.05 -27.42 37.43
CA VAL A 60 -0.95 -28.23 38.17
C VAL A 60 -1.09 -29.65 37.61
N GLY A 61 -1.02 -29.82 36.29
CA GLY A 61 -1.21 -31.12 35.63
C GLY A 61 0.01 -32.03 35.62
N PHE A 62 1.21 -31.46 35.56
CA PHE A 62 2.50 -32.18 35.51
C PHE A 62 3.44 -31.87 36.68
N GLY A 63 3.14 -30.86 37.50
CA GLY A 63 3.91 -30.56 38.70
C GLY A 63 3.77 -31.64 39.76
N SER A 64 4.90 -31.99 40.37
CA SER A 64 5.02 -33.16 41.23
C SER A 64 4.10 -33.09 42.46
N THR A 65 3.41 -34.20 42.68
CA THR A 65 2.61 -34.64 43.85
C THR A 65 3.38 -34.60 45.18
N LYS A 66 3.92 -33.46 45.60
CA LYS A 66 4.61 -33.31 46.90
C LYS A 66 4.46 -31.92 47.53
N THR A 67 3.24 -31.51 47.83
CA THR A 67 3.00 -30.65 49.01
C THR A 67 1.53 -30.69 49.41
N THR A 68 1.29 -31.27 50.59
CA THR A 68 0.09 -31.11 51.41
C THR A 68 -0.21 -29.64 51.66
N SER A 69 -1.05 -29.03 50.83
CA SER A 69 -1.75 -27.80 51.20
C SER A 69 -3.12 -27.75 50.51
N LEU A 70 -4.10 -27.20 51.21
CA LEU A 70 -5.53 -27.18 50.86
C LEU A 70 -5.88 -26.47 49.52
N ALA A 71 -4.91 -26.09 48.70
CA ALA A 71 -5.09 -25.49 47.38
C ALA A 71 -5.28 -26.51 46.25
N HIS A 72 -5.13 -27.82 46.51
CA HIS A 72 -5.22 -28.87 45.49
C HIS A 72 -6.66 -29.20 45.02
N HIS A 73 -7.66 -28.40 45.41
CA HIS A 73 -9.06 -28.55 45.02
C HIS A 73 -9.55 -27.55 43.95
N VAL A 74 -8.66 -26.84 43.26
CA VAL A 74 -9.07 -26.29 41.96
C VAL A 74 -9.06 -27.47 40.98
N ASN A 75 -10.24 -28.09 40.82
CA ASN A 75 -10.48 -29.19 39.91
C ASN A 75 -9.91 -28.82 38.52
N LEU A 76 -9.17 -29.74 37.89
CA LEU A 76 -8.64 -29.57 36.53
C LEU A 76 -9.74 -29.09 35.57
N ASN A 77 -10.96 -29.63 35.74
CA ASN A 77 -12.16 -29.24 35.02
C ASN A 77 -12.53 -27.76 35.17
N THR A 78 -12.33 -27.16 36.35
CA THR A 78 -12.57 -25.74 36.61
C THR A 78 -11.55 -24.88 35.87
N GLN A 79 -10.27 -25.27 35.85
CA GLN A 79 -9.22 -24.56 35.09
C GLN A 79 -9.48 -24.63 33.59
N PHE A 80 -9.86 -25.80 33.07
CA PHE A 80 -10.29 -25.94 31.68
C PHE A 80 -11.53 -25.09 31.35
N GLY A 81 -12.50 -25.02 32.28
CA GLY A 81 -13.67 -24.14 32.14
C GLY A 81 -13.29 -22.66 32.07
N VAL A 82 -12.35 -22.20 32.90
CA VAL A 82 -11.82 -20.83 32.86
C VAL A 82 -11.06 -20.55 31.56
N LEU A 83 -10.21 -21.48 31.12
CA LEU A 83 -9.48 -21.36 29.85
C LEU A 83 -10.44 -21.27 28.65
N PHE A 84 -11.48 -22.11 28.64
CA PHE A 84 -12.53 -22.05 27.63
C PHE A 84 -13.30 -20.73 27.67
N GLY A 85 -13.66 -20.24 28.86
CA GLY A 85 -14.27 -18.93 29.04
C GLY A 85 -13.41 -17.78 28.53
N LEU A 86 -12.10 -17.81 28.82
CA LEU A 86 -11.13 -16.84 28.31
C LEU A 86 -11.02 -16.91 26.78
N ALA A 87 -10.98 -18.12 26.20
CA ALA A 87 -10.94 -18.32 24.75
C ALA A 87 -12.21 -17.81 24.06
N ALA A 88 -13.39 -18.08 24.62
CA ALA A 88 -14.67 -17.59 24.12
C ALA A 88 -14.77 -16.06 24.19
N PHE A 89 -14.34 -15.47 25.31
CA PHE A 89 -14.26 -14.02 25.47
C PHE A 89 -13.30 -13.40 24.45
N TRP A 90 -12.11 -13.97 24.30
CA TRP A 90 -11.12 -13.53 23.32
C TRP A 90 -11.67 -13.60 21.89
N ALA A 91 -12.31 -14.71 21.52
CA ALA A 91 -12.92 -14.89 20.21
C ALA A 91 -14.00 -13.82 19.93
N LEU A 92 -14.87 -13.53 20.91
CA LEU A 92 -15.88 -12.49 20.80
C LEU A 92 -15.25 -11.11 20.59
N MET A 93 -14.26 -10.73 21.39
CA MET A 93 -13.57 -9.44 21.25
C MET A 93 -12.88 -9.30 19.90
N VAL A 94 -12.23 -10.37 19.42
CA VAL A 94 -11.57 -10.39 18.09
C VAL A 94 -12.59 -10.26 16.96
N ALA A 95 -13.71 -11.00 17.02
CA ALA A 95 -14.76 -10.96 16.01
C ALA A 95 -15.45 -9.58 15.96
N SER A 96 -15.83 -9.04 17.11
CA SER A 96 -16.43 -7.70 17.21
C SER A 96 -15.49 -6.61 16.72
N ARG A 97 -14.19 -6.70 17.06
CA ARG A 97 -13.17 -5.78 16.54
C ARG A 97 -13.05 -5.90 15.03
N TYR A 98 -12.94 -7.13 14.50
CA TYR A 98 -12.80 -7.37 13.07
C TYR A 98 -13.96 -6.78 12.27
N TYR A 99 -15.20 -7.00 12.73
CA TYR A 99 -16.38 -6.39 12.13
C TYR A 99 -16.33 -4.86 12.17
N THR A 100 -16.06 -4.27 13.35
CA THR A 100 -16.05 -2.81 13.53
C THR A 100 -14.99 -2.14 12.64
N VAL A 101 -13.78 -2.69 12.58
CA VAL A 101 -12.69 -2.13 11.76
C VAL A 101 -12.99 -2.32 10.27
N SER A 102 -13.45 -3.50 9.85
CA SER A 102 -13.84 -3.75 8.45
C SER A 102 -14.93 -2.80 8.00
N TRP A 103 -15.94 -2.57 8.84
CA TRP A 103 -17.03 -1.63 8.55
C TRP A 103 -16.53 -0.20 8.34
N ILE A 104 -15.59 0.28 9.16
CA ILE A 104 -14.96 1.60 8.98
C ILE A 104 -14.23 1.65 7.63
N GLY A 105 -13.45 0.61 7.31
CA GLY A 105 -12.73 0.53 6.04
C GLY A 105 -13.67 0.63 4.83
N GLU A 106 -14.78 -0.11 4.84
CA GLU A 106 -15.79 -0.05 3.77
C GLU A 106 -16.43 1.34 3.66
N ARG A 107 -16.81 1.94 4.79
CA ARG A 107 -17.42 3.28 4.78
C ARG A 107 -16.49 4.37 4.27
N VAL A 108 -15.25 4.39 4.74
CA VAL A 108 -14.23 5.34 4.27
C VAL A 108 -13.99 5.17 2.77
N THR A 109 -14.03 3.94 2.27
CA THR A 109 -13.86 3.63 0.84
C THR A 109 -15.01 4.18 0.01
N VAL A 110 -16.24 4.04 0.49
CA VAL A 110 -17.43 4.64 -0.16
C VAL A 110 -17.30 6.16 -0.20
N ASP A 111 -16.97 6.80 0.92
CA ASP A 111 -16.84 8.26 0.99
C ASP A 111 -15.73 8.79 0.06
N LEU A 112 -14.59 8.11 0.01
CA LEU A 112 -13.49 8.43 -0.90
C LEU A 112 -13.91 8.28 -2.36
N ARG A 113 -14.53 7.15 -2.73
CA ARG A 113 -15.00 6.92 -4.10
C ARG A 113 -16.01 7.97 -4.53
N SER A 114 -16.97 8.27 -3.67
CA SER A 114 -17.99 9.30 -3.94
C SER A 114 -17.37 10.69 -4.08
N ALA A 115 -16.43 11.07 -3.21
CA ALA A 115 -15.77 12.38 -3.27
C ALA A 115 -14.92 12.54 -4.53
N VAL A 116 -14.12 11.53 -4.90
CA VAL A 116 -13.31 11.56 -6.11
C VAL A 116 -14.19 11.53 -7.36
N TYR A 117 -15.23 10.69 -7.39
CA TYR A 117 -16.15 10.62 -8.51
C TYR A 117 -16.87 11.97 -8.74
N HIS A 118 -17.39 12.58 -7.67
CA HIS A 118 -17.97 13.91 -7.73
C HIS A 118 -16.96 14.96 -8.23
N ARG A 119 -15.69 14.86 -7.80
CA ARG A 119 -14.66 15.80 -8.26
C ARG A 119 -14.33 15.64 -9.75
N VAL A 120 -14.26 14.41 -10.24
CA VAL A 120 -13.99 14.08 -11.64
C VAL A 120 -15.12 14.56 -12.55
N LEU A 121 -16.38 14.35 -12.17
CA LEU A 121 -17.53 14.81 -12.97
C LEU A 121 -17.60 16.33 -13.12
N ASN A 122 -17.03 17.08 -12.18
CA ASN A 122 -16.97 18.54 -12.21
C ASN A 122 -15.72 19.08 -12.92
N GLN A 123 -14.93 18.24 -13.60
CA GLN A 123 -13.80 18.70 -14.41
C GLN A 123 -14.24 19.06 -15.83
N SER A 124 -13.60 20.08 -16.40
CA SER A 124 -13.79 20.44 -17.81
C SER A 124 -13.41 19.29 -18.77
N PRO A 125 -13.97 19.23 -19.99
CA PRO A 125 -13.58 18.26 -21.01
C PRO A 125 -12.07 18.21 -21.28
N GLN A 126 -11.38 19.34 -21.16
CA GLN A 126 -9.92 19.45 -21.27
C GLN A 126 -9.15 18.48 -20.35
N PHE A 127 -9.67 18.21 -19.15
CA PHE A 127 -9.06 17.26 -18.20
C PHE A 127 -8.99 15.84 -18.78
N PHE A 128 -10.02 15.42 -19.51
CA PHE A 128 -10.12 14.07 -20.09
C PHE A 128 -9.33 13.89 -21.39
N GLU A 129 -8.76 14.95 -21.96
CA GLU A 129 -7.83 14.82 -23.09
C GLU A 129 -6.43 14.39 -22.68
N THR A 130 -6.03 14.75 -21.46
CA THR A 130 -4.67 14.52 -20.95
C THR A 130 -4.60 13.31 -20.03
N LEU A 131 -5.69 13.02 -19.31
CA LEU A 131 -5.81 11.86 -18.44
C LEU A 131 -6.63 10.76 -19.11
N GLN A 132 -6.09 9.55 -19.18
CA GLN A 132 -6.81 8.42 -19.75
C GLN A 132 -7.98 8.03 -18.83
N THR A 133 -9.17 7.87 -19.37
CA THR A 133 -10.36 7.45 -18.60
C THR A 133 -10.13 6.14 -17.83
N GLY A 134 -9.34 5.22 -18.42
CA GLY A 134 -8.92 3.98 -17.76
C GLY A 134 -8.07 4.20 -16.50
N GLU A 135 -7.26 5.26 -16.47
CA GLU A 135 -6.46 5.62 -15.29
C GLU A 135 -7.34 6.10 -14.14
N VAL A 136 -8.37 6.90 -14.44
CA VAL A 136 -9.35 7.34 -13.43
C VAL A 136 -10.09 6.16 -12.81
N LEU A 137 -10.57 5.22 -13.65
CA LEU A 137 -11.25 4.01 -13.19
C LEU A 137 -10.32 3.11 -12.36
N SER A 138 -9.06 2.97 -12.77
CA SER A 138 -8.05 2.21 -12.04
C SER A 138 -7.77 2.82 -10.66
N ARG A 139 -7.65 4.15 -10.55
CA ARG A 139 -7.47 4.84 -9.25
C ARG A 139 -8.73 4.67 -8.38
N LEU A 140 -9.94 4.84 -8.93
CA LEU A 140 -11.20 4.67 -8.18
C LEU A 140 -11.41 3.27 -7.61
N THR A 141 -10.86 2.24 -8.26
CA THR A 141 -11.01 0.84 -7.86
C THR A 141 -9.78 0.33 -7.10
N GLY A 142 -8.62 0.29 -7.75
CA GLY A 142 -7.38 -0.24 -7.22
C GLY A 142 -6.82 0.57 -6.05
N ASP A 143 -6.62 1.88 -6.23
CA ASP A 143 -5.99 2.71 -5.20
C ASP A 143 -6.88 2.83 -3.96
N THR A 144 -8.20 2.92 -4.13
CA THR A 144 -9.14 2.93 -3.01
C THR A 144 -9.15 1.61 -2.24
N THR A 145 -8.97 0.47 -2.92
CA THR A 145 -8.88 -0.85 -2.26
C THR A 145 -7.60 -0.99 -1.43
N LEU A 146 -6.49 -0.39 -1.87
CA LEU A 146 -5.26 -0.35 -1.07
C LEU A 146 -5.46 0.46 0.23
N ILE A 147 -6.15 1.61 0.14
CA ILE A 147 -6.50 2.42 1.30
C ILE A 147 -7.47 1.66 2.21
N GLN A 148 -8.48 1.00 1.65
CA GLN A 148 -9.43 0.15 2.36
C GLN A 148 -8.71 -0.93 3.18
N THR A 149 -7.71 -1.58 2.59
CA THR A 149 -6.95 -2.65 3.25
C THR A 149 -6.23 -2.12 4.48
N VAL A 150 -5.60 -0.94 4.37
CA VAL A 150 -4.88 -0.32 5.49
C VAL A 150 -5.82 0.16 6.59
N VAL A 151 -6.89 0.89 6.24
CA VAL A 151 -7.84 1.44 7.21
C VAL A 151 -8.70 0.33 7.84
N GLY A 152 -9.13 -0.64 7.03
CA GLY A 152 -10.06 -1.71 7.41
C GLY A 152 -9.40 -2.93 8.04
N SER A 153 -8.08 -3.08 7.96
CA SER A 153 -7.40 -4.23 8.55
C SER A 153 -5.97 -3.95 9.01
N SER A 154 -5.05 -3.55 8.11
CA SER A 154 -3.62 -3.55 8.40
C SER A 154 -3.23 -2.64 9.56
N ALA A 155 -3.82 -1.44 9.68
CA ALA A 155 -3.56 -0.55 10.81
C ALA A 155 -3.97 -1.20 12.15
N SER A 156 -5.11 -1.89 12.20
CA SER A 156 -5.57 -2.59 13.41
C SER A 156 -4.70 -3.81 13.73
N MET A 157 -4.25 -4.55 12.70
CA MET A 157 -3.30 -5.65 12.88
C MET A 157 -1.96 -5.16 13.40
N GLY A 158 -1.42 -4.07 12.85
CA GLY A 158 -0.17 -3.47 13.30
C GLY A 158 -0.24 -2.98 14.74
N LEU A 159 -1.34 -2.33 15.12
CA LEU A 159 -1.56 -1.89 16.50
C LEU A 159 -1.67 -3.08 17.46
N ARG A 160 -2.41 -4.13 17.08
CA ARG A 160 -2.50 -5.37 17.86
C ARG A 160 -1.11 -5.99 18.05
N SER A 161 -0.34 -6.11 16.98
CA SER A 161 1.01 -6.68 17.03
C SER A 161 1.95 -5.81 17.86
N LEU A 162 1.79 -4.49 17.87
CA LEU A 162 2.54 -3.61 18.77
C LEU A 162 2.21 -3.91 20.25
N PHE A 163 0.93 -4.07 20.59
CA PHE A 163 0.50 -4.44 21.95
C PHE A 163 1.02 -5.82 22.35
N GLN A 164 0.95 -6.81 21.45
CA GLN A 164 1.47 -8.16 21.69
C GLN A 164 2.99 -8.18 21.82
N PHE A 165 3.70 -7.38 21.03
CA PHE A 165 5.15 -7.22 21.12
C PHE A 165 5.54 -6.62 22.47
N VAL A 166 4.97 -5.47 22.84
CA VAL A 166 5.29 -4.78 24.10
C VAL A 166 4.89 -5.64 25.29
N GLY A 167 3.65 -6.16 25.31
CA GLY A 167 3.17 -7.03 26.38
C GLY A 167 3.97 -8.32 26.49
N GLY A 168 4.27 -8.98 25.37
CA GLY A 168 5.07 -10.21 25.35
C GLY A 168 6.50 -9.98 25.84
N MET A 169 7.13 -8.86 25.45
CA MET A 169 8.46 -8.47 25.94
C MET A 169 8.48 -8.24 27.45
N ILE A 170 7.47 -7.55 27.99
CA ILE A 170 7.31 -7.35 29.44
C ILE A 170 7.15 -8.71 30.13
N MET A 171 6.28 -9.59 29.62
CA MET A 171 6.04 -10.90 30.23
C MET A 171 7.29 -11.78 30.19
N LEU A 172 8.07 -11.78 29.11
CA LEU A 172 9.35 -12.50 29.06
C LEU A 172 10.33 -12.04 30.14
N ALA A 173 10.46 -10.73 30.33
CA ALA A 173 11.34 -10.15 31.34
C ALA A 173 10.86 -10.47 32.76
N VAL A 174 9.55 -10.50 33.00
CA VAL A 174 8.95 -10.86 34.30
C VAL A 174 9.09 -12.37 34.59
N THR A 175 8.90 -13.24 33.59
CA THR A 175 9.02 -14.70 33.77
C THR A 175 10.45 -15.12 34.08
N SER A 176 11.44 -14.62 33.33
CA SER A 176 12.86 -14.87 33.63
C SER A 176 13.73 -13.81 32.97
N PHE A 177 14.19 -12.85 33.76
CA PHE A 177 15.09 -11.80 33.29
C PHE A 177 16.39 -12.35 32.71
N TYR A 178 16.89 -13.46 33.28
CA TYR A 178 18.09 -14.15 32.79
C TYR A 178 17.90 -14.70 31.38
N LEU A 179 16.86 -15.50 31.13
CA LEU A 179 16.58 -16.05 29.79
C LEU A 179 16.23 -14.95 28.79
N PHE A 180 15.49 -13.92 29.22
CA PHE A 180 15.17 -12.75 28.42
C PHE A 180 16.43 -12.02 27.94
N SER A 181 17.36 -11.70 28.86
CA SER A 181 18.59 -10.97 28.52
C SER A 181 19.46 -11.74 27.51
N ILE A 182 19.57 -13.06 27.66
CA ILE A 182 20.31 -13.93 26.75
C ILE A 182 19.63 -13.99 25.38
N ASN A 183 18.30 -14.12 25.35
CA ASN A 183 17.54 -14.13 24.10
C ASN A 183 17.74 -12.84 23.30
N ILE A 184 17.64 -11.68 23.96
CA ILE A 184 17.86 -10.37 23.32
C ILE A 184 19.31 -10.20 22.86
N GLY A 185 20.29 -10.57 23.70
CA GLY A 185 21.70 -10.54 23.32
C GLY A 185 21.99 -11.38 22.08
N LEU A 186 21.42 -12.59 22.03
CA LEU A 186 21.58 -13.49 20.88
C LEU A 186 20.89 -12.93 19.62
N MET A 187 19.69 -12.35 19.75
CA MET A 187 19.00 -11.69 18.63
C MET A 187 19.82 -10.53 18.05
N ILE A 188 20.36 -9.65 18.91
CA ILE A 188 21.22 -8.52 18.47
C ILE A 188 22.47 -9.05 17.76
N TYR A 189 23.10 -10.08 18.31
CA TYR A 189 24.27 -10.71 17.71
C TYR A 189 23.99 -11.30 16.32
N LEU A 190 22.82 -11.92 16.14
CA LEU A 190 22.41 -12.55 14.87
C LEU A 190 21.98 -11.54 13.79
N ILE A 191 21.50 -10.35 14.17
CA ILE A 191 21.08 -9.32 13.21
C ILE A 191 22.27 -8.83 12.36
N LEU A 192 23.46 -8.72 12.94
CA LEU A 192 24.65 -8.19 12.27
C LEU A 192 25.04 -8.97 10.98
N PRO A 193 25.26 -10.30 11.01
CA PRO A 193 25.57 -11.07 9.81
C PRO A 193 24.41 -11.12 8.81
N ILE A 194 23.17 -11.16 9.30
CA ILE A 194 21.96 -11.12 8.45
C ILE A 194 21.92 -9.81 7.65
N MET A 195 22.20 -8.66 8.28
CA MET A 195 22.25 -7.37 7.59
C MET A 195 23.39 -7.30 6.55
N MET A 196 24.57 -7.85 6.86
CA MET A 196 25.70 -7.87 5.94
C MET A 196 25.40 -8.66 4.67
N ILE A 197 24.86 -9.88 4.80
CA ILE A 197 24.46 -10.70 3.66
C ILE A 197 23.26 -10.07 2.93
N GLY A 198 22.32 -9.48 3.67
CA GLY A 198 21.14 -8.79 3.12
C GLY A 198 21.51 -7.63 2.18
N ARG A 199 22.57 -6.87 2.48
CA ARG A 199 23.10 -5.82 1.58
C ARG A 199 23.56 -6.39 0.23
N SER A 200 24.23 -7.54 0.25
CA SER A 200 24.66 -8.24 -0.96
C SER A 200 23.47 -8.73 -1.78
N VAL A 201 22.43 -9.28 -1.12
CA VAL A 201 21.17 -9.66 -1.78
C VAL A 201 20.53 -8.43 -2.44
N LYS A 202 20.47 -7.29 -1.76
CA LYS A 202 19.90 -6.05 -2.31
C LYS A 202 20.66 -5.58 -3.56
N LYS A 203 21.99 -5.60 -3.54
CA LYS A 203 22.83 -5.24 -4.69
C LYS A 203 22.59 -6.16 -5.89
N LEU A 204 22.67 -7.48 -5.67
CA LEU A 204 22.43 -8.48 -6.73
C LEU A 204 20.98 -8.46 -7.24
N SER A 205 20.03 -8.08 -6.39
CA SER A 205 18.63 -7.89 -6.80
C SER A 205 18.47 -6.74 -7.78
N ARG A 206 19.17 -5.63 -7.56
CA ARG A 206 19.18 -4.50 -8.49
C ARG A 206 19.82 -4.89 -9.82
N GLU A 207 21.01 -5.50 -9.78
CA GLU A 207 21.70 -5.97 -11.00
C GLU A 207 20.82 -6.93 -11.83
N SER A 208 20.11 -7.86 -11.16
CA SER A 208 19.19 -8.78 -11.84
C SER A 208 17.97 -8.06 -12.43
N GLN A 209 17.45 -7.02 -11.78
CA GLN A 209 16.35 -6.21 -12.32
C GLN A 209 16.79 -5.40 -13.54
N ASP A 210 17.98 -4.82 -13.50
CA ASP A 210 18.54 -4.06 -14.62
C ASP A 210 18.67 -4.95 -15.88
N ARG A 211 19.13 -6.21 -15.73
CA ARG A 211 19.21 -7.17 -16.86
C ARG A 211 17.85 -7.58 -17.43
N ILE A 212 16.84 -7.70 -16.57
CA ILE A 212 15.46 -7.95 -17.02
C ILE A 212 14.96 -6.74 -17.81
N ALA A 213 15.21 -5.52 -17.32
CA ALA A 213 14.82 -4.29 -18.00
C ALA A 213 15.49 -4.15 -19.38
N ASP A 214 16.78 -4.45 -19.50
CA ASP A 214 17.51 -4.45 -20.78
C ASP A 214 16.86 -5.41 -21.79
N SER A 215 16.53 -6.63 -21.34
CA SER A 215 15.89 -7.66 -22.18
C SER A 215 14.47 -7.26 -22.59
N SER A 216 13.71 -6.64 -21.68
CA SER A 216 12.37 -6.10 -21.97
C SER A 216 12.42 -4.92 -22.95
N ALA A 217 13.40 -4.03 -22.81
CA ALA A 217 13.59 -2.91 -23.72
C ALA A 217 13.92 -3.41 -25.14
N MET A 218 14.81 -4.38 -25.26
CA MET A 218 15.14 -5.04 -26.53
C MET A 218 13.91 -5.70 -27.16
N ALA A 219 13.12 -6.45 -26.39
CA ALA A 219 11.89 -7.03 -26.90
C ALA A 219 10.89 -5.96 -27.37
N GLY A 220 10.76 -4.86 -26.63
CA GLY A 220 9.93 -3.72 -27.02
C GLY A 220 10.38 -3.09 -28.34
N GLU A 221 11.69 -2.91 -28.54
CA GLU A 221 12.26 -2.41 -29.80
C GLU A 221 11.94 -3.34 -30.98
N ILE A 222 12.21 -4.65 -30.82
CA ILE A 222 11.97 -5.66 -31.86
C ILE A 222 10.49 -5.74 -32.24
N LEU A 223 9.59 -5.79 -31.25
CA LEU A 223 8.15 -5.93 -31.48
C LEU A 223 7.53 -4.66 -32.09
N ASN A 224 7.98 -3.48 -31.67
CA ASN A 224 7.53 -2.22 -32.29
C ASN A 224 8.01 -2.09 -33.74
N ALA A 225 9.15 -2.70 -34.09
CA ALA A 225 9.73 -2.70 -35.43
C ALA A 225 9.53 -4.03 -36.19
N MET A 226 8.50 -4.82 -35.85
CA MET A 226 8.32 -6.16 -36.42
C MET A 226 8.25 -6.17 -37.96
N PRO A 227 7.56 -5.23 -38.64
CA PRO A 227 7.57 -5.18 -40.11
C PRO A 227 8.98 -5.02 -40.68
N THR A 228 9.85 -4.24 -40.02
CA THR A 228 11.25 -4.10 -40.41
C THR A 228 11.98 -5.44 -40.27
N VAL A 229 11.87 -6.10 -39.12
CA VAL A 229 12.55 -7.40 -38.89
C VAL A 229 12.15 -8.44 -39.94
N GLN A 230 10.86 -8.54 -40.26
CA GLN A 230 10.33 -9.49 -41.26
C GLN A 230 10.74 -9.14 -42.69
N SER A 231 10.72 -7.84 -43.04
CA SER A 231 11.12 -7.38 -44.38
C SER A 231 12.58 -7.69 -44.73
N TYR A 232 13.46 -7.78 -43.71
CA TYR A 232 14.87 -8.16 -43.86
C TYR A 232 15.14 -9.63 -43.48
N THR A 233 14.10 -10.41 -43.16
CA THR A 233 14.18 -11.85 -42.80
C THR A 233 15.19 -12.11 -41.66
N GLN A 234 15.20 -11.23 -40.64
CA GLN A 234 16.15 -11.26 -39.52
C GLN A 234 15.58 -11.91 -38.25
N GLU A 235 14.44 -12.60 -38.32
CA GLU A 235 13.77 -13.17 -37.14
C GLU A 235 14.70 -14.10 -36.35
N GLN A 236 15.44 -14.98 -37.03
CA GLN A 236 16.37 -15.89 -36.38
C GLN A 236 17.55 -15.19 -35.70
N ARG A 237 17.99 -14.04 -36.24
CA ARG A 237 19.04 -13.23 -35.62
C ARG A 237 18.54 -12.59 -34.33
N GLU A 238 17.35 -11.99 -34.36
CA GLU A 238 16.76 -11.35 -33.19
C GLU A 238 16.36 -12.38 -32.12
N ILE A 239 15.89 -13.56 -32.51
CA ILE A 239 15.67 -14.69 -31.59
C ILE A 239 16.97 -15.05 -30.84
N LYS A 240 18.09 -15.18 -31.57
CA LYS A 240 19.40 -15.49 -30.95
C LYS A 240 19.88 -14.38 -30.03
N ARG A 241 19.72 -13.12 -30.43
CA ARG A 241 20.11 -11.94 -29.63
C ARG A 241 19.29 -11.85 -28.34
N PHE A 242 17.97 -12.05 -28.42
CA PHE A 242 17.10 -12.09 -27.25
C PHE A 242 17.43 -13.28 -26.34
N THR A 243 17.65 -14.47 -26.90
CA THR A 243 18.02 -15.68 -26.15
C THR A 243 19.33 -15.47 -25.38
N ALA A 244 20.34 -14.85 -26.01
CA ALA A 244 21.59 -14.51 -25.34
C ALA A 244 21.40 -13.52 -24.18
N SER A 245 20.54 -12.50 -24.36
CA SER A 245 20.19 -11.55 -23.30
C SER A 245 19.44 -12.22 -22.13
N ALA A 246 18.54 -13.14 -22.46
CA ALA A 246 17.80 -13.94 -21.47
C ALA A 246 18.76 -14.83 -20.66
N GLU A 247 19.75 -15.44 -21.29
CA GLU A 247 20.76 -16.27 -20.60
C GLU A 247 21.63 -15.44 -19.64
N LEU A 248 22.04 -14.23 -20.03
CA LEU A 248 22.75 -13.32 -19.12
C LEU A 248 21.89 -12.91 -17.92
N SER A 249 20.59 -12.71 -18.15
CA SER A 249 19.61 -12.44 -17.08
C SER A 249 19.48 -13.64 -16.14
N PHE A 250 19.52 -14.87 -16.67
CA PHE A 250 19.53 -16.10 -15.87
C PHE A 250 20.80 -16.23 -15.00
N VAL A 251 21.99 -16.01 -15.57
CA VAL A 251 23.26 -16.10 -14.83
C VAL A 251 23.35 -15.07 -13.70
N THR A 252 22.84 -13.86 -13.91
CA THR A 252 22.77 -12.85 -12.85
C THR A 252 21.72 -13.20 -11.79
N ALA A 253 20.56 -13.72 -12.21
CA ALA A 253 19.52 -14.19 -11.30
C ALA A 253 20.00 -15.36 -10.42
N ILE A 254 20.74 -16.35 -10.96
CA ILE A 254 21.19 -17.51 -10.17
C ILE A 254 22.22 -17.10 -9.11
N ARG A 255 23.06 -16.08 -9.38
CA ARG A 255 23.97 -15.51 -8.37
C ARG A 255 23.20 -14.91 -7.20
N ARG A 256 22.15 -14.13 -7.49
CA ARG A 256 21.23 -13.59 -6.46
C ARG A 256 20.54 -14.72 -5.68
N VAL A 257 20.04 -15.74 -6.38
CA VAL A 257 19.34 -16.88 -5.76
C VAL A 257 20.27 -17.65 -4.81
N ARG A 258 21.53 -17.91 -5.19
CA ARG A 258 22.51 -18.59 -4.32
C ARG A 258 22.75 -17.83 -3.01
N VAL A 259 22.97 -16.50 -3.09
CA VAL A 259 23.18 -15.67 -1.89
C VAL A 259 21.92 -15.61 -1.03
N ARG A 260 20.74 -15.53 -1.66
CA ARG A 260 19.45 -15.56 -0.93
C ARG A 260 19.21 -16.92 -0.25
N ALA A 261 19.54 -18.03 -0.91
CA ALA A 261 19.41 -19.37 -0.34
C ALA A 261 20.32 -19.55 0.88
N LEU A 262 21.57 -19.09 0.78
CA LEU A 262 22.50 -19.05 1.92
C LEU A 262 21.94 -18.20 3.07
N LEU A 263 21.42 -17.01 2.77
CA LEU A 263 20.79 -16.15 3.77
C LEU A 263 19.62 -16.86 4.47
N THR A 264 18.75 -17.52 3.72
CA THR A 264 17.63 -18.30 4.28
C THR A 264 18.13 -19.40 5.20
N ALA A 265 19.15 -20.17 4.78
CA ALA A 265 19.74 -21.22 5.62
C ALA A 265 20.32 -20.64 6.93
N VAL A 266 21.11 -19.56 6.83
CA VAL A 266 21.68 -18.87 8.00
C VAL A 266 20.58 -18.38 8.95
N ILE A 267 19.50 -17.79 8.45
CA ILE A 267 18.38 -17.32 9.28
C ILE A 267 17.70 -18.50 9.99
N ILE A 268 17.37 -19.58 9.26
CA ILE A 268 16.71 -20.75 9.86
C ILE A 268 17.59 -21.38 10.93
N THR A 269 18.87 -21.61 10.65
CA THR A 269 19.82 -22.17 11.63
C THR A 269 19.99 -21.25 12.84
N ALA A 270 20.06 -19.93 12.63
CA ALA A 270 20.18 -18.96 13.71
C ALA A 270 18.94 -18.92 14.62
N VAL A 271 17.74 -18.90 14.05
CA VAL A 271 16.48 -18.88 14.80
C VAL A 271 16.27 -20.22 15.52
N MET A 272 16.41 -21.35 14.84
CA MET A 272 16.30 -22.68 15.47
C MET A 272 17.37 -22.89 16.54
N GLY A 273 18.62 -22.49 16.27
CA GLY A 273 19.72 -22.54 17.23
C GLY A 273 19.44 -21.70 18.47
N THR A 274 18.85 -20.51 18.31
CA THR A 274 18.41 -19.66 19.44
C THR A 274 17.35 -20.35 20.28
N ILE A 275 16.31 -20.92 19.64
CA ILE A 275 15.24 -21.63 20.34
C ILE A 275 15.81 -22.82 21.11
N ILE A 276 16.64 -23.64 20.48
CA ILE A 276 17.27 -24.81 21.11
C ILE A 276 18.16 -24.38 22.28
N PHE A 277 18.99 -23.36 22.10
CA PHE A 277 19.92 -22.89 23.13
C PHE A 277 19.19 -22.33 24.35
N VAL A 278 18.15 -21.51 24.13
CA VAL A 278 17.32 -20.95 25.22
C VAL A 278 16.52 -22.04 25.92
N LEU A 279 15.96 -23.00 25.18
CA LEU A 279 15.29 -24.17 25.77
C LEU A 279 16.24 -25.03 26.59
N TRP A 280 17.46 -25.28 26.11
CA TRP A 280 18.47 -26.02 26.85
C TRP A 280 18.82 -25.33 28.17
N LEU A 281 19.01 -24.01 28.13
CA LEU A 281 19.32 -23.22 29.31
C LEU A 281 18.15 -23.18 30.30
N GLY A 282 16.92 -23.03 29.79
CA GLY A 282 15.70 -23.08 30.58
C GLY A 282 15.46 -24.45 31.21
N ALA A 283 15.64 -25.54 30.46
CA ALA A 283 15.53 -26.91 30.97
C ALA A 283 16.56 -27.17 32.09
N ARG A 284 17.78 -26.61 31.96
CA ARG A 284 18.77 -26.65 33.04
C ARG A 284 18.29 -25.92 34.29
N GLN A 285 17.68 -24.73 34.15
CA GLN A 285 17.08 -24.00 35.29
C GLN A 285 15.93 -24.77 35.94
N VAL A 286 15.12 -25.48 35.15
CA VAL A 286 14.07 -26.37 35.66
C VAL A 286 14.67 -27.54 36.45
N SER A 287 15.70 -28.20 35.92
CA SER A 287 16.38 -29.30 36.62
C SER A 287 17.06 -28.87 37.93
N GLN A 288 17.46 -27.60 38.02
CA GLN A 288 18.07 -27.00 39.20
C GLN A 288 17.04 -26.44 40.19
N GLY A 289 15.74 -26.51 39.89
CA GLY A 289 14.67 -26.00 40.74
C GLY A 289 14.56 -24.47 40.77
N VAL A 290 15.22 -23.76 39.85
CA VAL A 290 15.19 -22.29 39.76
C VAL A 290 13.91 -21.79 39.08
N MET A 291 13.33 -22.61 38.19
CA MET A 291 12.15 -22.28 37.39
C MET A 291 11.24 -23.50 37.25
N THR A 292 9.92 -23.32 37.13
CA THR A 292 8.98 -24.43 36.89
C THR A 292 8.92 -24.83 35.40
N GLY A 293 8.37 -26.03 35.13
CA GLY A 293 8.12 -26.46 33.76
C GLY A 293 7.10 -25.57 33.04
N GLY A 294 6.06 -25.11 33.75
CA GLY A 294 5.08 -24.16 33.24
C GLY A 294 5.69 -22.79 32.95
N GLU A 295 6.61 -22.29 33.78
CA GLU A 295 7.36 -21.05 33.51
C GLU A 295 8.14 -21.14 32.20
N LEU A 296 8.88 -22.23 31.97
CA LEU A 296 9.56 -22.46 30.69
C LEU A 296 8.58 -22.48 29.51
N ALA A 297 7.45 -23.17 29.65
CA ALA A 297 6.45 -23.26 28.59
C ALA A 297 5.84 -21.88 28.27
N SER A 298 5.45 -21.11 29.28
CA SER A 298 4.95 -19.74 29.07
C SER A 298 5.99 -18.83 28.43
N PHE A 299 7.27 -18.94 28.82
CA PHE A 299 8.36 -18.20 28.21
C PHE A 299 8.46 -18.48 26.70
N VAL A 300 8.39 -19.74 26.30
CA VAL A 300 8.44 -20.14 24.88
C VAL A 300 7.22 -19.61 24.11
N LEU A 301 6.03 -19.70 24.69
CA LEU A 301 4.80 -19.17 24.09
C LEU A 301 4.86 -17.64 23.91
N TYR A 302 5.36 -16.90 24.90
CA TYR A 302 5.58 -15.47 24.77
C TYR A 302 6.64 -15.13 23.71
N ALA A 303 7.74 -15.88 23.65
CA ALA A 303 8.77 -15.68 22.64
C ALA A 303 8.23 -15.89 21.22
N ALA A 304 7.41 -16.94 21.01
CA ALA A 304 6.74 -17.18 19.73
C ALA A 304 5.76 -16.06 19.36
N MET A 305 5.00 -15.56 20.33
CA MET A 305 4.06 -14.45 20.12
C MET A 305 4.77 -13.13 19.78
N VAL A 306 5.89 -12.82 20.46
CA VAL A 306 6.74 -11.65 20.15
C VAL A 306 7.31 -11.77 18.73
N ALA A 307 7.84 -12.94 18.36
CA ALA A 307 8.38 -13.18 17.01
C ALA A 307 7.29 -13.02 15.92
N GLY A 308 6.11 -13.59 16.13
CA GLY A 308 4.97 -13.42 15.22
C GLY A 308 4.54 -11.95 15.09
N SER A 309 4.55 -11.21 16.20
CA SER A 309 4.21 -9.78 16.23
C SER A 309 5.17 -8.94 15.37
N VAL A 310 6.48 -9.20 15.45
CA VAL A 310 7.48 -8.53 14.59
C VAL A 310 7.23 -8.82 13.12
N SER A 311 6.90 -10.06 12.75
CA SER A 311 6.58 -10.44 11.36
C SER A 311 5.38 -9.67 10.82
N THR A 312 4.27 -9.65 11.57
CA THR A 312 3.06 -8.91 11.16
C THR A 312 3.32 -7.40 11.10
N MET A 313 4.12 -6.83 12.00
CA MET A 313 4.49 -5.40 11.93
C MET A 313 5.26 -5.08 10.63
N ALA A 314 6.15 -5.97 10.18
CA ALA A 314 6.89 -5.78 8.93
C ALA A 314 5.97 -5.85 7.70
N GLU A 315 4.99 -6.76 7.69
CA GLU A 315 3.97 -6.85 6.64
C GLU A 315 3.10 -5.58 6.58
N VAL A 316 2.60 -5.14 7.74
CA VAL A 316 1.79 -3.93 7.87
C VAL A 316 2.55 -2.69 7.42
N TRP A 317 3.84 -2.60 7.71
CA TRP A 317 4.68 -1.52 7.20
C TRP A 317 4.69 -1.48 5.66
N GLY A 318 4.78 -2.66 5.02
CA GLY A 318 4.67 -2.80 3.57
C GLY A 318 3.31 -2.34 3.02
N ASP A 319 2.21 -2.69 3.70
CA ASP A 319 0.86 -2.22 3.34
C ASP A 319 0.74 -0.69 3.43
N ILE A 320 1.21 -0.11 4.53
CA ILE A 320 1.20 1.34 4.77
C ILE A 320 1.98 2.07 3.66
N MET A 321 3.15 1.55 3.26
CA MET A 321 3.93 2.13 2.16
C MET A 321 3.20 2.08 0.81
N ARG A 322 2.45 1.00 0.54
CA ARG A 322 1.64 0.89 -0.69
C ARG A 322 0.47 1.86 -0.66
N ALA A 323 -0.26 1.91 0.45
CA ALA A 323 -1.39 2.81 0.60
C ALA A 323 -0.97 4.28 0.53
N ALA A 324 0.17 4.68 1.12
CA ALA A 324 0.64 6.07 1.05
C ALA A 324 0.79 6.58 -0.40
N GLY A 325 1.31 5.75 -1.32
CA GLY A 325 1.42 6.10 -2.74
C GLY A 325 0.09 6.02 -3.52
N ALA A 326 -0.85 5.20 -3.06
CA ALA A 326 -2.22 5.19 -3.59
C ALA A 326 -2.99 6.43 -3.15
N THR A 327 -2.82 6.84 -1.89
CA THR A 327 -3.39 8.06 -1.31
C THR A 327 -2.91 9.31 -2.02
N GLU A 328 -1.60 9.43 -2.28
CA GLU A 328 -1.04 10.58 -3.01
C GLU A 328 -1.71 10.76 -4.39
N ARG A 329 -1.79 9.69 -5.19
CA ARG A 329 -2.43 9.70 -6.51
C ARG A 329 -3.94 9.99 -6.46
N LEU A 330 -4.64 9.54 -5.42
CA LEU A 330 -6.06 9.86 -5.26
C LEU A 330 -6.28 11.31 -4.82
N LEU A 331 -5.42 11.83 -3.96
CA LEU A 331 -5.48 13.22 -3.51
C LEU A 331 -5.12 14.20 -4.63
N GLU A 332 -4.19 13.85 -5.52
CA GLU A 332 -3.97 14.59 -6.75
C GLU A 332 -5.29 14.79 -7.50
N LEU A 333 -6.05 13.72 -7.76
CA LEU A 333 -7.35 13.82 -8.42
C LEU A 333 -8.38 14.64 -7.64
N LEU A 334 -8.43 14.45 -6.31
CA LEU A 334 -9.37 15.14 -5.44
C LEU A 334 -9.09 16.66 -5.39
N HIS A 335 -7.83 17.05 -5.47
CA HIS A 335 -7.39 18.44 -5.42
C HIS A 335 -7.17 19.08 -6.79
N THR A 336 -7.28 18.33 -7.88
CA THR A 336 -7.24 18.89 -9.25
C THR A 336 -8.25 20.02 -9.38
N LYS A 337 -7.80 21.16 -9.90
CA LYS A 337 -8.66 22.30 -10.25
C LYS A 337 -8.96 22.26 -11.75
N SER A 338 -10.22 22.43 -12.10
CA SER A 338 -10.61 22.60 -13.50
C SER A 338 -9.95 23.87 -14.05
N PRO A 339 -9.33 23.82 -15.24
CA PRO A 339 -8.78 25.01 -15.90
C PRO A 339 -9.89 26.02 -16.21
N ILE A 340 -11.08 25.53 -16.56
CA ILE A 340 -12.26 26.35 -16.78
C ILE A 340 -12.98 26.47 -15.44
N GLN A 341 -13.00 27.70 -14.92
CA GLN A 341 -13.66 28.04 -13.68
C GLN A 341 -14.90 28.89 -13.97
N GLU A 342 -15.96 28.63 -13.21
CA GLU A 342 -17.13 29.48 -13.24
C GLU A 342 -16.76 30.88 -12.73
N SER A 343 -17.40 31.90 -13.32
CA SER A 343 -17.21 33.28 -12.87
C SER A 343 -17.76 33.44 -11.45
N THR A 344 -17.00 34.12 -10.58
CA THR A 344 -17.46 34.46 -9.22
C THR A 344 -18.65 35.41 -9.22
N THR A 345 -18.89 36.10 -10.34
CA THR A 345 -20.03 37.01 -10.54
C THR A 345 -20.77 36.62 -11.83
N PRO A 346 -21.69 35.64 -11.78
CA PRO A 346 -22.47 35.24 -12.94
C PRO A 346 -23.44 36.37 -13.34
N ILE A 347 -23.54 36.65 -14.63
CA ILE A 347 -24.49 37.61 -15.20
C ILE A 347 -25.77 36.86 -15.55
N ALA A 348 -26.91 37.34 -15.10
CA ALA A 348 -28.20 36.74 -15.42
C ALA A 348 -28.51 36.91 -16.92
N LEU A 349 -28.94 35.82 -17.57
CA LEU A 349 -29.39 35.84 -18.96
C LEU A 349 -30.65 36.72 -19.09
N THR A 350 -30.63 37.68 -20.01
CA THR A 350 -31.82 38.49 -20.34
C THR A 350 -32.73 37.74 -21.31
N GLN A 351 -34.06 37.89 -21.18
CA GLN A 351 -35.05 37.13 -21.96
C GLN A 351 -35.08 37.48 -23.47
N HIS A 352 -34.41 38.55 -23.89
CA HIS A 352 -34.39 39.03 -25.27
C HIS A 352 -32.95 39.21 -25.78
N LEU A 353 -32.16 38.14 -25.81
CA LEU A 353 -30.86 38.17 -26.50
C LEU A 353 -31.08 37.97 -28.00
N GLN A 354 -30.79 39.01 -28.78
CA GLN A 354 -30.29 38.80 -30.14
C GLN A 354 -28.88 38.20 -30.01
N ALA A 355 -28.79 36.87 -30.08
CA ALA A 355 -27.54 36.15 -29.94
C ALA A 355 -26.71 36.25 -31.23
N SER A 356 -25.89 37.30 -31.35
CA SER A 356 -24.81 37.37 -32.31
C SER A 356 -23.54 36.75 -31.73
N ILE A 357 -22.74 36.06 -32.54
CA ILE A 357 -21.48 35.43 -32.11
C ILE A 357 -20.32 36.07 -32.88
N SER A 358 -19.26 36.47 -32.18
CA SER A 358 -18.05 37.02 -32.80
C SER A 358 -16.79 36.30 -32.34
N PHE A 359 -16.07 35.68 -33.27
CA PHE A 359 -14.71 35.20 -33.07
C PHE A 359 -13.75 36.30 -33.52
N GLN A 360 -12.87 36.76 -32.62
CA GLN A 360 -11.91 37.82 -32.90
C GLN A 360 -10.48 37.34 -32.65
N ASN A 361 -9.70 37.22 -33.74
CA ASN A 361 -8.31 36.79 -33.75
C ASN A 361 -8.05 35.52 -32.91
N VAL A 362 -8.95 34.54 -33.02
CA VAL A 362 -8.89 33.34 -32.17
C VAL A 362 -7.74 32.44 -32.60
N HIS A 363 -6.86 32.16 -31.65
CA HIS A 363 -5.78 31.17 -31.74
C HIS A 363 -5.96 30.11 -30.65
N PHE A 364 -5.90 28.84 -31.04
CA PHE A 364 -6.13 27.74 -30.10
C PHE A 364 -5.27 26.51 -30.42
N PHE A 365 -4.81 25.87 -29.35
CA PHE A 365 -4.03 24.64 -29.33
C PHE A 365 -4.67 23.72 -28.29
N TYR A 366 -4.90 22.46 -28.65
CA TYR A 366 -5.27 21.47 -27.65
C TYR A 366 -4.07 21.22 -26.72
N PRO A 367 -4.28 21.07 -25.39
CA PRO A 367 -3.18 20.77 -24.46
C PRO A 367 -2.45 19.48 -24.79
N SER A 368 -3.15 18.50 -25.37
CA SER A 368 -2.56 17.25 -25.85
C SER A 368 -1.63 17.42 -27.05
N ARG A 369 -1.68 18.56 -27.76
CA ARG A 369 -0.88 18.87 -28.96
C ARG A 369 -0.43 20.34 -28.98
N PRO A 370 0.41 20.77 -28.03
CA PRO A 370 0.74 22.19 -27.84
C PRO A 370 1.51 22.83 -29.00
N LEU A 371 2.16 22.02 -29.85
CA LEU A 371 2.97 22.49 -30.97
C LEU A 371 2.18 22.64 -32.28
N SER A 372 0.96 22.11 -32.35
CA SER A 372 0.14 22.13 -33.57
C SER A 372 -1.14 22.93 -33.33
N PRO A 373 -1.30 24.11 -33.97
CA PRO A 373 -2.49 24.92 -33.76
C PRO A 373 -3.71 24.25 -34.40
N ALA A 374 -4.78 24.10 -33.63
CA ALA A 374 -6.06 23.64 -34.15
C ALA A 374 -6.82 24.77 -34.87
N LEU A 375 -6.68 26.01 -34.39
CA LEU A 375 -7.20 27.22 -35.03
C LEU A 375 -6.09 28.29 -35.07
N LYS A 376 -5.98 28.98 -36.21
CA LYS A 376 -5.03 30.07 -36.42
C LYS A 376 -5.76 31.30 -36.95
N HIS A 377 -5.75 32.39 -36.18
CA HIS A 377 -6.23 33.71 -36.61
C HIS A 377 -7.65 33.69 -37.19
N ILE A 378 -8.59 33.06 -36.48
CA ILE A 378 -9.98 32.98 -36.92
C ILE A 378 -10.71 34.28 -36.59
N ASN A 379 -11.32 34.88 -37.60
CA ASN A 379 -12.23 36.01 -37.49
C ASN A 379 -13.56 35.64 -38.17
N LEU A 380 -14.65 35.62 -37.41
CA LEU A 380 -15.98 35.24 -37.89
C LEU A 380 -17.04 36.01 -37.12
N ASN A 381 -17.99 36.63 -37.82
CA ASN A 381 -19.15 37.28 -37.23
C ASN A 381 -20.42 36.59 -37.72
N ILE A 382 -21.30 36.22 -36.79
CA ILE A 382 -22.58 35.55 -37.06
C ILE A 382 -23.69 36.42 -36.49
N GLN A 383 -24.60 36.89 -37.35
CA GLN A 383 -25.72 37.73 -36.95
C GLN A 383 -26.84 36.91 -36.31
N ALA A 384 -27.68 37.56 -35.51
CA ALA A 384 -28.83 36.90 -34.90
C ALA A 384 -29.80 36.40 -35.98
N GLY A 385 -30.15 35.11 -35.93
CA GLY A 385 -31.01 34.44 -36.90
C GLY A 385 -30.32 34.00 -38.20
N GLU A 386 -29.02 34.27 -38.35
CA GLU A 386 -28.24 33.82 -39.50
C GLU A 386 -27.91 32.32 -39.40
N THR A 387 -27.96 31.62 -40.54
CA THR A 387 -27.56 30.22 -40.65
C THR A 387 -26.28 30.12 -41.48
N ILE A 388 -25.20 29.62 -40.88
CA ILE A 388 -23.90 29.48 -41.52
C ILE A 388 -23.52 28.00 -41.62
N ALA A 389 -22.94 27.61 -42.76
CA ALA A 389 -22.35 26.28 -42.96
C ALA A 389 -20.82 26.33 -42.89
N LEU A 390 -20.23 25.55 -41.98
CA LEU A 390 -18.77 25.37 -41.85
C LEU A 390 -18.31 24.19 -42.71
N VAL A 391 -17.63 24.49 -43.83
CA VAL A 391 -17.13 23.48 -44.79
C VAL A 391 -15.60 23.50 -44.85
N GLY A 392 -15.00 22.32 -44.99
CA GLY A 392 -13.54 22.19 -45.15
C GLY A 392 -13.06 20.74 -44.97
N PRO A 393 -11.77 20.46 -45.23
CA PRO A 393 -11.21 19.12 -45.09
C PRO A 393 -11.25 18.61 -43.63
N SER A 394 -11.09 17.30 -43.43
CA SER A 394 -10.95 16.72 -42.08
C SER A 394 -9.76 17.35 -41.35
N GLY A 395 -9.92 17.66 -40.06
CA GLY A 395 -8.89 18.34 -39.27
C GLY A 395 -8.79 19.86 -39.42
N ALA A 396 -9.64 20.51 -40.24
CA ALA A 396 -9.64 21.97 -40.41
C ALA A 396 -10.14 22.78 -39.18
N GLY A 397 -10.33 22.17 -38.01
CA GLY A 397 -10.75 22.86 -36.78
C GLY A 397 -12.27 23.11 -36.63
N LYS A 398 -13.11 22.57 -37.51
CA LYS A 398 -14.59 22.73 -37.45
C LYS A 398 -15.17 22.36 -36.08
N THR A 399 -14.90 21.15 -35.60
CA THR A 399 -15.35 20.69 -34.27
C THR A 399 -14.78 21.54 -33.14
N THR A 400 -13.53 22.01 -33.30
CA THR A 400 -12.85 22.87 -32.32
C THR A 400 -13.58 24.21 -32.15
N MET A 401 -14.09 24.80 -33.23
CA MET A 401 -14.89 26.04 -33.13
C MET A 401 -16.16 25.83 -32.29
N PHE A 402 -16.87 24.71 -32.48
CA PHE A 402 -18.04 24.39 -31.66
C PHE A 402 -17.67 24.15 -30.19
N GLN A 403 -16.56 23.46 -29.92
CA GLN A 403 -16.11 23.21 -28.54
C GLN A 403 -15.71 24.50 -27.81
N LEU A 404 -15.09 25.46 -28.50
CA LEU A 404 -14.78 26.78 -27.94
C LEU A 404 -16.03 27.62 -27.71
N LEU A 405 -17.01 27.55 -28.60
CA LEU A 405 -18.30 28.25 -28.44
C LEU A 405 -19.08 27.75 -27.22
N LEU A 406 -19.03 26.44 -26.96
CA LEU A 406 -19.59 25.82 -25.75
C LEU A 406 -18.71 26.04 -24.50
N ARG A 407 -17.58 26.76 -24.65
CA ARG A 407 -16.57 27.01 -23.61
C ARG A 407 -16.10 25.73 -22.91
N PHE A 408 -15.89 24.66 -23.68
CA PHE A 408 -15.20 23.45 -23.20
C PHE A 408 -13.69 23.63 -23.11
N TYR A 409 -13.16 24.69 -23.72
CA TYR A 409 -11.80 25.18 -23.62
C TYR A 409 -11.86 26.72 -23.63
N ASP A 410 -10.93 27.37 -22.94
CA ASP A 410 -10.70 28.80 -23.11
C ASP A 410 -9.71 29.03 -24.27
N VAL A 411 -9.87 30.16 -24.96
CA VAL A 411 -8.96 30.58 -26.03
C VAL A 411 -7.62 31.03 -25.45
N ILE A 412 -6.51 30.71 -26.14
CA ILE A 412 -5.16 31.10 -25.70
C ILE A 412 -4.88 32.57 -26.07
N SER A 413 -5.41 33.01 -27.21
CA SER A 413 -5.35 34.41 -27.68
C SER A 413 -6.59 34.72 -28.51
N GLY A 414 -7.01 35.99 -28.47
CA GLY A 414 -8.27 36.46 -29.05
C GLY A 414 -9.43 36.36 -28.04
N CYS A 415 -10.65 36.53 -28.53
CA CYS A 415 -11.86 36.36 -27.73
C CYS A 415 -13.04 35.84 -28.57
N ILE A 416 -14.01 35.26 -27.88
CA ILE A 416 -15.32 34.89 -28.43
C ILE A 416 -16.36 35.67 -27.63
N LEU A 417 -17.18 36.45 -28.32
CA LEU A 417 -18.20 37.33 -27.75
C LEU A 417 -19.60 36.86 -28.12
#